data_AF-A0A6G6GJV2-F1
#
_entry.id   AF-A0A6G6GJV2-F1
#
_cell.length_a   1.000
_cell.length_b   1.000
_cell.length_c   1.000
_cell.angle_alpha   90.00
_cell.angle_beta   90.00
_cell.angle_gamma   90.00
#
_symmetry.space_group_name_H-M   'P 1'
#
loop_
_entity.id
_entity.type
_entity.pdbx_description
1 polymer ?
#
loop_
_entity_poly.entity_id
_entity_poly.type
_entity_poly.pdbx_seq_one_letter_code
_entity_poly.pdbx_strand_id
1 'polypeptide(L)'
;MNKKILVLFLIFPTLLISQNDCGKFIEKYIPTDLNDAIAFFECKWSEENLNEFKNKEEQKATSELHFGTGRSLRNNWKLWAGTSELSKFFRDLGINHPDDMSGIILTSLHRKLNGIEIKLDNQIKYYKDYWAESERKETERKNKEFSEYKIGDIVEFTFDYDFVSKKQEEKWMDDKCYATAIIQDLNSEKLELKIKLKKSCDPKGIVILKYDVWEEIDGKYEKTAEDKIEIMKKGETRWSSYELWDIVEK
;
A
#
# COMPACT_ATOMS: atom_id res chain seq x y z
N MET A 1 -51.70 29.04 55.50
CA MET A 1 -50.26 29.31 55.31
C MET A 1 -49.63 28.11 54.61
N ASN A 2 -49.56 28.12 53.27
CA ASN A 2 -48.83 27.10 52.51
C ASN A 2 -47.63 27.78 51.84
N LYS A 3 -46.44 27.57 52.40
CA LYS A 3 -45.19 28.03 51.79
C LYS A 3 -44.84 27.09 50.64
N LYS A 4 -44.97 27.55 49.40
CA LYS A 4 -44.39 26.88 48.23
C LYS A 4 -42.89 27.23 48.20
N ILE A 5 -42.03 26.24 48.35
CA ILE A 5 -40.58 26.38 48.17
C ILE A 5 -40.31 26.22 46.66
N LEU A 6 -39.83 27.29 46.04
CA LEU A 6 -39.37 27.29 44.65
C LEU A 6 -37.90 26.84 44.67
N VAL A 7 -37.62 25.61 44.22
CA VAL A 7 -36.25 25.11 44.07
C VAL A 7 -35.74 25.53 42.69
N LEU A 8 -34.83 26.50 42.67
CA LEU A 8 -34.16 26.97 41.46
C LEU A 8 -32.98 26.04 41.17
N PHE A 9 -33.10 25.15 40.19
CA PHE A 9 -31.98 24.35 39.68
C PHE A 9 -31.07 25.25 38.84
N LEU A 10 -29.98 25.74 39.45
CA LEU A 10 -28.87 26.34 38.73
C LEU A 10 -28.10 25.22 38.01
N ILE A 11 -28.41 25.02 36.74
CA ILE A 11 -27.64 24.16 35.85
C ILE A 11 -26.32 24.89 35.59
N PHE A 12 -25.29 24.60 36.38
CA PHE A 12 -23.93 24.99 36.04
C PHE A 12 -23.54 24.23 34.77
N PRO A 13 -23.24 24.92 33.65
CA PRO A 13 -22.62 24.24 32.52
C PRO A 13 -21.24 23.83 33.00
N THR A 14 -21.05 22.54 33.28
CA THR A 14 -19.72 21.97 33.41
C THR A 14 -19.08 22.09 32.04
N LEU A 15 -18.32 23.17 31.85
CA LEU A 15 -17.26 23.23 30.86
C LEU A 15 -16.34 22.04 31.19
N LEU A 16 -16.60 20.90 30.56
CA LEU A 16 -15.67 19.79 30.47
C LEU A 16 -14.51 20.30 29.61
N ILE A 17 -13.61 21.06 30.23
CA ILE A 17 -12.28 21.26 29.70
C ILE A 17 -11.65 19.86 29.82
N SER A 18 -11.73 19.09 28.74
CA SER A 18 -10.85 17.94 28.54
C SER A 18 -9.44 18.52 28.54
N GLN A 19 -8.80 18.57 29.71
CA GLN A 19 -7.38 18.85 29.78
C GLN A 19 -6.71 17.62 29.15
N ASN A 20 -6.40 17.71 27.87
CA ASN A 20 -5.55 16.74 27.21
C ASN A 20 -4.22 16.77 27.97
N ASP A 21 -3.94 15.74 28.76
CA ASP A 21 -2.64 15.58 29.44
C ASP A 21 -1.58 15.32 28.36
N CYS A 22 -1.00 16.39 27.84
CA CYS A 22 0.03 16.33 26.82
C CYS A 22 1.32 15.64 27.32
N GLY A 23 1.45 15.40 28.64
CA GLY A 23 2.55 14.66 29.25
C GLY A 23 2.59 13.19 28.83
N LYS A 24 1.45 12.60 28.44
CA LYS A 24 1.40 11.21 27.97
C LYS A 24 2.15 10.99 26.64
N PHE A 25 2.28 12.04 25.83
CA PHE A 25 2.89 11.98 24.50
C PHE A 25 4.41 12.18 24.58
N ILE A 26 5.14 11.16 25.01
CA ILE A 26 6.60 11.19 25.09
C ILE A 26 7.27 11.03 23.71
N GLU A 27 8.60 11.13 23.66
CA GLU A 27 9.37 10.86 22.43
C GLU A 27 9.09 9.43 21.95
N LYS A 28 8.81 9.26 20.65
CA LYS A 28 8.44 7.98 20.00
C LYS A 28 7.11 7.37 20.45
N TYR A 29 6.25 8.15 21.10
CA TYR A 29 4.87 7.71 21.34
C TYR A 29 4.18 7.37 20.01
N ILE A 30 3.52 6.21 19.97
CA ILE A 30 2.68 5.78 18.85
C ILE A 30 1.24 5.77 19.36
N PRO A 31 0.31 6.51 18.74
CA PRO A 31 -1.09 6.48 19.13
C PRO A 31 -1.68 5.07 19.06
N THR A 32 -2.79 4.88 19.75
CA THR A 32 -3.49 3.59 19.84
C THR A 32 -4.74 3.53 18.98
N ASP A 33 -5.41 4.65 18.76
CA ASP A 33 -6.58 4.79 17.90
C ASP A 33 -6.64 6.19 17.23
N LEU A 34 -7.71 6.46 16.48
CA LEU A 34 -7.89 7.74 15.79
C LEU A 34 -7.99 8.94 16.74
N ASN A 35 -8.70 8.82 17.87
CA ASN A 35 -8.87 9.92 18.81
C ASN A 35 -7.55 10.25 19.49
N ASP A 36 -6.79 9.22 19.84
CA ASP A 36 -5.46 9.34 20.41
C ASP A 36 -4.47 9.97 19.43
N ALA A 37 -4.57 9.64 18.15
CA ALA A 37 -3.77 10.27 17.09
C ALA A 37 -4.11 11.75 16.91
N ILE A 38 -5.40 12.13 16.95
CA ILE A 38 -5.83 13.53 16.89
C ILE A 38 -5.31 14.30 18.12
N ALA A 39 -5.47 13.74 19.32
CA ALA A 39 -5.00 14.36 20.55
C ALA A 39 -3.47 14.54 20.56
N PHE A 40 -2.72 13.61 19.96
CA PHE A 40 -1.28 13.76 19.78
C PHE A 40 -0.94 15.02 18.99
N PHE A 41 -1.64 15.27 17.88
CA PHE A 41 -1.43 16.47 17.07
C PHE A 41 -1.82 17.75 17.81
N GLU A 42 -2.98 17.76 18.48
CA GLU A 42 -3.43 18.90 19.29
C GLU A 42 -2.41 19.29 20.37
N CYS A 43 -1.65 18.32 20.90
CA CYS A 43 -0.61 18.55 21.91
C CYS A 43 0.79 18.85 21.35
N LYS A 44 1.15 18.30 20.18
CA LYS A 44 2.53 18.34 19.66
C LYS A 44 2.77 19.34 18.56
N TRP A 45 1.74 19.75 17.85
CA TRP A 45 1.87 20.83 16.88
C TRP A 45 1.77 22.19 17.57
N SER A 46 2.52 23.16 17.06
CA SER A 46 2.35 24.55 17.48
C SER A 46 0.96 25.05 17.09
N GLU A 47 0.44 26.02 17.84
CA GLU A 47 -0.81 26.70 17.50
C GLU A 47 -0.75 27.29 16.08
N GLU A 48 0.40 27.79 15.66
CA GLU A 48 0.63 28.29 14.30
C GLU A 48 0.40 27.19 13.25
N ASN A 49 1.03 26.02 13.41
CA ASN A 49 0.86 24.90 12.48
C ASN A 49 -0.58 24.38 12.44
N LEU A 50 -1.23 24.28 13.61
CA LEU A 50 -2.64 23.89 13.69
C LEU A 50 -3.55 24.89 13.00
N ASN A 51 -3.30 26.20 13.17
CA ASN A 51 -4.06 27.26 12.52
C ASN A 51 -3.82 27.29 11.00
N GLU A 52 -2.57 27.13 10.55
CA GLU A 52 -2.24 27.04 9.12
C GLU A 52 -2.96 25.86 8.48
N PHE A 53 -2.91 24.67 9.12
CA PHE A 53 -3.57 23.47 8.64
C PHE A 53 -5.09 23.62 8.62
N LYS A 54 -5.68 24.14 9.70
CA LYS A 54 -7.12 24.38 9.85
C LYS A 54 -7.68 25.30 8.76
N ASN A 55 -6.95 26.36 8.40
CA ASN A 55 -7.42 27.41 7.50
C ASN A 55 -7.32 27.06 6.00
N LYS A 56 -6.70 25.92 5.66
CA LYS A 56 -6.69 25.39 4.28
C LYS A 56 -8.00 24.66 4.00
N GLU A 57 -8.38 24.61 2.72
CA GLU A 57 -9.43 23.70 2.24
C GLU A 57 -9.02 22.24 2.55
N GLU A 58 -9.95 21.37 2.95
CA GLU A 58 -9.68 20.04 3.52
C GLU A 58 -8.82 19.16 2.58
N GLN A 59 -9.16 19.10 1.29
CA GLN A 59 -8.41 18.32 0.32
C GLN A 59 -7.00 18.88 0.12
N LYS A 60 -6.85 20.21 0.03
CA LYS A 60 -5.54 20.86 -0.04
C LYS A 60 -4.71 20.64 1.22
N ALA A 61 -5.31 20.77 2.40
CA ALA A 61 -4.65 20.61 3.69
C ALA A 61 -4.03 19.21 3.81
N THR A 62 -4.80 18.18 3.47
CA THR A 62 -4.39 16.78 3.59
C THR A 62 -3.41 16.35 2.49
N SER A 63 -3.60 16.80 1.24
CA SER A 63 -2.72 16.46 0.12
C SER A 63 -1.33 17.09 0.22
N GLU A 64 -1.21 18.35 0.66
CA GLU A 64 0.10 19.00 0.86
C GLU A 64 0.97 18.28 1.89
N LEU A 65 0.34 17.67 2.90
CA LEU A 65 1.04 16.94 3.95
C LEU A 65 1.34 15.49 3.59
N HIS A 66 0.84 14.96 2.47
CA HIS A 66 0.91 13.55 2.13
C HIS A 66 2.36 13.01 2.10
N PHE A 67 3.28 13.73 1.46
CA PHE A 67 4.68 13.31 1.32
C PHE A 67 5.58 13.72 2.50
N GLY A 68 5.13 14.66 3.33
CA GLY A 68 5.83 15.12 4.54
C GLY A 68 5.30 14.40 5.77
N THR A 69 4.35 15.04 6.47
CA THR A 69 3.73 14.51 7.68
C THR A 69 3.14 13.12 7.46
N GLY A 70 2.36 12.91 6.39
CA GLY A 70 1.73 11.63 6.09
C GLY A 70 2.77 10.50 5.97
N ARG A 71 3.84 10.71 5.20
CA ARG A 71 4.97 9.77 5.10
C ARG A 71 5.62 9.50 6.47
N SER A 72 5.84 10.55 7.27
CA SER A 72 6.39 10.42 8.62
C SER A 72 5.51 9.54 9.51
N LEU A 73 4.19 9.73 9.49
CA LEU A 73 3.25 8.90 10.25
C LEU A 73 3.39 7.42 9.86
N ARG A 74 3.37 7.12 8.56
CA ARG A 74 3.42 5.74 8.07
C ARG A 74 4.67 4.99 8.53
N ASN A 75 5.81 5.67 8.52
CA ASN A 75 7.10 5.10 8.89
C ASN A 75 7.29 5.02 10.41
N ASN A 76 6.97 6.10 11.12
CA ASN A 76 7.25 6.22 12.55
C ASN A 76 6.21 5.51 13.42
N TRP A 77 4.95 5.47 12.98
CA TRP A 77 3.85 4.80 13.70
C TRP A 77 3.65 3.35 13.27
N LYS A 78 4.62 2.78 12.55
CA LYS A 78 4.65 1.36 12.16
C LYS A 78 3.41 0.90 11.38
N LEU A 79 2.82 1.80 10.60
CA LEU A 79 1.62 1.50 9.81
C LEU A 79 1.92 0.50 8.69
N TRP A 80 3.09 0.63 8.03
CA TRP A 80 3.58 -0.35 7.05
C TRP A 80 3.80 -1.73 7.65
N ALA A 81 4.50 -1.79 8.79
CA ALA A 81 4.80 -3.04 9.47
C ALA A 81 3.54 -3.71 10.04
N GLY A 82 2.48 -2.95 10.30
CA GLY A 82 1.23 -3.48 10.86
C GLY A 82 1.31 -3.86 12.33
N THR A 83 2.37 -3.45 13.04
CA THR A 83 2.67 -3.93 14.40
C THR A 83 2.17 -3.01 15.52
N SER A 84 1.75 -1.77 15.20
CA SER A 84 1.21 -0.83 16.18
C SER A 84 -0.28 -1.05 16.44
N GLU A 85 -0.74 -0.65 17.63
CA GLU A 85 -2.17 -0.67 17.98
C GLU A 85 -2.99 0.23 17.05
N LEU A 86 -2.48 1.40 16.66
CA LEU A 86 -3.13 2.24 15.65
C LEU A 86 -3.29 1.53 14.30
N SER A 87 -2.28 0.77 13.87
CA SER A 87 -2.42 0.01 12.62
C SER A 87 -3.46 -1.10 12.76
N LYS A 88 -3.53 -1.78 13.91
CA LYS A 88 -4.56 -2.80 14.18
C LYS A 88 -5.94 -2.18 14.18
N PHE A 89 -6.13 -1.04 14.87
CA PHE A 89 -7.38 -0.27 14.88
C PHE A 89 -7.90 -0.01 13.46
N PHE A 90 -7.05 0.46 12.54
CA PHE A 90 -7.48 0.69 11.15
C PHE A 90 -7.74 -0.61 10.38
N ARG A 91 -6.94 -1.65 10.59
CA ARG A 91 -7.12 -2.96 9.93
C ARG A 91 -8.43 -3.63 10.37
N ASP A 92 -8.79 -3.51 11.66
CA ASP A 92 -10.07 -3.99 12.20
C ASP A 92 -11.27 -3.28 11.56
N LEU A 93 -11.07 -2.02 11.12
CA LEU A 93 -12.05 -1.27 10.34
C LEU A 93 -12.02 -1.61 8.84
N GLY A 94 -11.10 -2.45 8.40
CA GLY A 94 -10.89 -2.85 7.00
C GLY A 94 -10.10 -1.84 6.18
N ILE A 95 -9.30 -0.99 6.82
CA ILE A 95 -8.36 -0.07 6.16
C ILE A 95 -6.95 -0.64 6.31
N ASN A 96 -6.43 -1.20 5.23
CA ASN A 96 -5.16 -1.94 5.25
C ASN A 96 -3.98 -1.12 4.75
N HIS A 97 -4.20 -0.15 3.86
CA HIS A 97 -3.13 0.62 3.23
C HIS A 97 -2.71 1.81 4.12
N PRO A 98 -1.42 1.95 4.48
CA PRO A 98 -0.94 3.03 5.34
C PRO A 98 -1.16 4.45 4.81
N ASP A 99 -1.21 4.65 3.48
CA ASP A 99 -1.57 5.96 2.92
C ASP A 99 -2.99 6.36 3.32
N ASP A 100 -3.94 5.43 3.29
CA ASP A 100 -5.33 5.65 3.67
C ASP A 100 -5.44 5.94 5.17
N MET A 101 -4.75 5.14 6.00
CA MET A 101 -4.69 5.36 7.45
C MET A 101 -4.21 6.79 7.76
N SER A 102 -3.09 7.21 7.15
CA SER A 102 -2.55 8.56 7.35
C SER A 102 -3.47 9.65 6.80
N GLY A 103 -4.15 9.39 5.69
CA GLY A 103 -5.16 10.28 5.13
C GLY A 103 -6.32 10.50 6.08
N ILE A 104 -6.91 9.41 6.60
CA ILE A 104 -8.03 9.46 7.55
C ILE A 104 -7.66 10.24 8.81
N ILE A 105 -6.45 10.05 9.35
CA ILE A 105 -5.97 10.78 10.53
C ILE A 105 -5.92 12.29 10.25
N LEU A 106 -5.31 12.70 9.15
CA LEU A 106 -5.16 14.11 8.81
C LEU A 106 -6.50 14.77 8.46
N THR A 107 -7.37 14.09 7.70
CA THR A 107 -8.73 14.56 7.41
C THR A 107 -9.53 14.72 8.72
N SER A 108 -9.43 13.76 9.63
CA SER A 108 -10.17 13.79 10.90
C SER A 108 -9.65 14.88 11.84
N LEU A 109 -8.34 15.13 11.87
CA LEU A 109 -7.75 16.27 12.57
C LEU A 109 -8.27 17.59 12.00
N HIS A 110 -8.29 17.74 10.67
CA HIS A 110 -8.77 18.97 10.02
C HIS A 110 -10.24 19.25 10.36
N ARG A 111 -11.09 18.22 10.27
CA ARG A 111 -12.52 18.31 10.64
C ARG A 111 -12.69 18.67 12.11
N LYS A 112 -11.92 18.04 13.00
CA LYS A 112 -11.93 18.33 14.44
C LYS A 112 -11.61 19.81 14.72
N LEU A 113 -10.54 20.34 14.12
CA LEU A 113 -10.11 21.73 14.29
C LEU A 113 -11.15 22.74 13.78
N ASN A 114 -11.96 22.34 12.81
CA ASN A 114 -13.03 23.15 12.21
C ASN A 114 -14.42 22.91 12.81
N GLY A 115 -14.56 22.06 13.85
CA GLY A 115 -15.86 21.72 14.43
C GLY A 115 -16.79 20.97 13.47
N ILE A 116 -16.23 20.34 12.45
CA ILE A 116 -16.92 19.50 11.48
C ILE A 116 -16.94 18.06 12.01
N GLU A 117 -18.06 17.37 11.82
CA GLU A 117 -18.18 15.96 12.17
C GLU A 117 -17.15 15.13 11.37
N ILE A 118 -16.40 14.27 12.06
CA ILE A 118 -15.34 13.44 11.44
C ILE A 118 -15.89 12.53 10.34
N LYS A 119 -17.12 11.99 10.51
CA LYS A 119 -17.76 11.06 9.56
C LYS A 119 -16.83 9.90 9.16
N LEU A 120 -16.28 9.21 10.16
CA LEU A 120 -15.28 8.15 9.96
C LEU A 120 -15.79 7.04 9.04
N ASP A 121 -17.05 6.61 9.20
CA ASP A 121 -17.65 5.58 8.36
C ASP A 121 -17.67 5.95 6.87
N ASN A 122 -17.88 7.24 6.55
CA ASN A 122 -17.85 7.72 5.17
C ASN A 122 -16.43 7.70 4.61
N GLN A 123 -15.43 8.05 5.41
CA GLN A 123 -14.03 7.97 5.00
C GLN A 123 -13.62 6.51 4.76
N ILE A 124 -14.03 5.59 5.64
CA ILE A 124 -13.77 4.14 5.49
C ILE A 124 -14.43 3.62 4.22
N LYS A 125 -15.70 3.96 4.00
CA LYS A 125 -16.45 3.53 2.82
C LYS A 125 -15.76 3.99 1.54
N TYR A 126 -15.32 5.24 1.49
CA TYR A 126 -14.61 5.79 0.33
C TYR A 126 -13.41 4.93 -0.07
N TYR A 127 -12.54 4.59 0.88
CA TYR A 127 -11.34 3.78 0.59
C TYR A 127 -11.69 2.34 0.21
N LYS A 128 -12.69 1.73 0.86
CA LYS A 128 -13.17 0.39 0.48
C LYS A 128 -13.72 0.35 -0.94
N ASP A 129 -14.53 1.34 -1.31
CA ASP A 129 -15.06 1.47 -2.68
C ASP A 129 -13.92 1.68 -3.69
N TYR A 130 -12.94 2.52 -3.34
CA TYR A 130 -11.77 2.80 -4.18
C TYR A 130 -10.96 1.54 -4.48
N TRP A 131 -10.59 0.77 -3.45
CA TRP A 131 -9.79 -0.45 -3.62
C TRP A 131 -10.55 -1.55 -4.36
N ALA A 132 -11.84 -1.74 -4.06
CA ALA A 132 -12.67 -2.71 -4.79
C ALA A 132 -12.74 -2.37 -6.30
N GLU A 133 -12.90 -1.10 -6.64
CA GLU A 133 -12.90 -0.65 -8.04
C GLU A 133 -11.51 -0.76 -8.68
N SER A 134 -10.44 -0.46 -7.93
CA SER A 134 -9.07 -0.62 -8.40
C SER A 134 -8.74 -2.08 -8.72
N GLU A 135 -9.10 -3.01 -7.83
CA GLU A 135 -8.91 -4.45 -8.05
C GLU A 135 -9.72 -4.97 -9.24
N ARG A 136 -10.97 -4.51 -9.39
CA ARG A 136 -11.81 -4.84 -10.54
C ARG A 136 -11.18 -4.40 -11.85
N LYS A 137 -10.75 -3.13 -11.94
CA LYS A 137 -10.10 -2.58 -13.13
C LYS A 137 -8.80 -3.31 -13.45
N GLU A 138 -8.01 -3.62 -12.44
CA GLU A 138 -6.75 -4.34 -12.63
C GLU A 138 -7.00 -5.75 -13.14
N THR A 139 -7.96 -6.46 -12.57
CA THR A 139 -8.38 -7.80 -13.06
C THR A 139 -8.88 -7.74 -14.51
N GLU A 140 -9.70 -6.75 -14.84
CA GLU A 140 -10.19 -6.54 -16.22
C GLU A 140 -9.06 -6.23 -17.19
N ARG A 141 -8.10 -5.38 -16.79
CA ARG A 141 -6.91 -5.04 -17.58
C ARG A 141 -6.09 -6.30 -17.85
N LYS A 142 -5.75 -7.06 -16.80
CA LYS A 142 -4.95 -8.28 -16.92
C LYS A 142 -5.62 -9.35 -17.79
N ASN A 143 -6.91 -9.57 -17.61
CA ASN A 143 -7.68 -10.51 -18.43
C ASN A 143 -7.72 -10.08 -19.90
N LYS A 144 -7.88 -8.78 -20.15
CA LYS A 144 -7.87 -8.24 -21.50
C LYS A 144 -6.51 -8.46 -22.17
N GLU A 145 -5.41 -8.11 -21.50
CA GLU A 145 -4.05 -8.32 -22.01
C GLU A 145 -3.79 -9.81 -22.27
N PHE A 146 -4.11 -10.67 -21.30
CA PHE A 146 -3.94 -12.13 -21.44
C PHE A 146 -4.74 -12.71 -22.61
N SER A 147 -5.91 -12.14 -22.93
CA SER A 147 -6.74 -12.61 -24.06
C SER A 147 -6.12 -12.36 -25.43
N GLU A 148 -5.09 -11.52 -25.52
CA GLU A 148 -4.40 -11.23 -26.78
C GLU A 148 -3.46 -12.35 -27.24
N TYR A 149 -3.00 -13.19 -26.30
CA TYR A 149 -2.08 -14.29 -26.55
C TYR A 149 -2.78 -15.53 -27.11
N LYS A 150 -2.09 -16.25 -27.99
CA LYS A 150 -2.54 -17.50 -28.60
C LYS A 150 -1.44 -18.54 -28.59
N ILE A 151 -1.86 -19.81 -28.55
CA ILE A 151 -0.93 -20.93 -28.77
C ILE A 151 -0.30 -20.78 -30.15
N GLY A 152 1.04 -20.79 -30.19
CA GLY A 152 1.82 -20.59 -31.41
C GLY A 152 2.45 -19.20 -31.54
N ASP A 153 1.97 -18.20 -30.81
CA ASP A 153 2.53 -16.84 -30.88
C ASP A 153 4.01 -16.85 -30.47
N ILE A 154 4.78 -15.95 -31.11
CA ILE A 154 6.17 -15.67 -30.73
C ILE A 154 6.16 -14.45 -29.83
N VAL A 155 6.71 -14.64 -28.62
CA VAL A 155 6.79 -13.61 -27.59
C VAL A 155 8.23 -13.27 -27.26
N GLU A 156 8.46 -12.04 -26.81
CA GLU A 156 9.73 -11.50 -26.37
C GLU A 156 9.73 -11.25 -24.86
N PHE A 157 10.83 -11.60 -24.21
CA PHE A 157 10.99 -11.46 -22.77
C PHE A 157 11.31 -10.01 -22.40
N THR A 158 10.59 -9.45 -21.42
CA THR A 158 10.67 -8.02 -21.02
C THR A 158 11.83 -7.71 -20.06
N PHE A 159 12.45 -8.72 -19.46
CA PHE A 159 13.55 -8.58 -18.48
C PHE A 159 13.18 -7.89 -17.16
N ASP A 160 11.90 -7.95 -16.74
CA ASP A 160 11.41 -7.26 -15.54
C ASP A 160 12.02 -7.72 -14.20
N TYR A 161 12.59 -8.92 -14.12
CA TYR A 161 13.14 -9.46 -12.86
C TYR A 161 14.64 -9.20 -12.65
N ASP A 162 15.48 -9.47 -13.65
CA ASP A 162 16.92 -9.17 -13.65
C ASP A 162 17.60 -9.72 -14.93
N PHE A 163 18.88 -9.38 -15.11
CA PHE A 163 19.75 -10.03 -16.08
C PHE A 163 20.42 -11.28 -15.48
N VAL A 164 20.66 -12.30 -16.32
CA VAL A 164 21.29 -13.55 -15.85
C VAL A 164 22.81 -13.40 -15.64
N SER A 165 23.39 -12.31 -16.14
CA SER A 165 24.80 -11.98 -15.99
C SER A 165 25.07 -10.47 -16.09
N LYS A 166 26.11 -9.99 -15.38
CA LYS A 166 26.60 -8.61 -15.49
C LYS A 166 26.95 -8.20 -16.92
N LYS A 167 27.46 -9.16 -17.71
CA LYS A 167 27.77 -8.92 -19.13
C LYS A 167 26.50 -8.60 -19.92
N GLN A 168 25.39 -9.28 -19.62
CA GLN A 168 24.11 -9.02 -20.26
C GLN A 168 23.54 -7.65 -19.84
N GLU A 169 23.65 -7.32 -18.55
CA GLU A 169 23.27 -6.01 -17.99
C GLU A 169 24.05 -4.86 -18.66
N GLU A 170 25.38 -4.95 -18.70
CA GLU A 170 26.26 -3.97 -19.33
C GLU A 170 25.96 -3.75 -20.81
N LYS A 171 25.49 -4.80 -21.49
CA LYS A 171 25.19 -4.78 -22.93
C LYS A 171 23.76 -4.40 -23.26
N TRP A 172 22.85 -4.34 -22.29
CA TRP A 172 21.42 -4.14 -22.55
C TRP A 172 21.11 -2.87 -23.34
N MET A 173 21.82 -1.77 -23.06
CA MET A 173 21.63 -0.49 -23.74
C MET A 173 22.27 -0.44 -25.15
N ASP A 174 23.27 -1.29 -25.41
CA ASP A 174 24.13 -1.23 -26.60
C ASP A 174 23.89 -2.37 -27.60
N ASP A 175 23.52 -3.56 -27.13
CA ASP A 175 23.25 -4.74 -27.93
C ASP A 175 21.74 -4.89 -28.15
N LYS A 176 21.29 -4.86 -29.42
CA LYS A 176 19.93 -5.23 -29.82
C LYS A 176 19.75 -6.75 -29.75
N CYS A 177 19.66 -7.29 -28.53
CA CYS A 177 19.32 -8.68 -28.32
C CYS A 177 18.01 -8.84 -27.57
N TYR A 178 17.12 -9.60 -28.21
CA TYR A 178 15.82 -9.98 -27.68
C TYR A 178 15.77 -11.48 -27.44
N ALA A 179 15.38 -11.88 -26.23
CA ALA A 179 15.11 -13.28 -25.90
C ALA A 179 13.67 -13.60 -26.31
N THR A 180 13.47 -14.68 -27.07
CA THR A 180 12.16 -15.02 -27.63
C THR A 180 11.74 -16.44 -27.27
N ALA A 181 10.44 -16.65 -27.13
CA ALA A 181 9.82 -17.94 -26.86
C ALA A 181 8.60 -18.16 -27.77
N ILE A 182 8.16 -19.42 -27.87
CA ILE A 182 6.88 -19.78 -28.50
C ILE A 182 5.90 -20.26 -27.44
N ILE A 183 4.65 -19.81 -27.53
CA ILE A 183 3.59 -20.26 -26.63
C ILE A 183 3.12 -21.65 -27.04
N GLN A 184 3.06 -22.57 -26.08
CA GLN A 184 2.63 -23.95 -26.27
C GLN A 184 1.29 -24.25 -25.59
N ASP A 185 0.92 -23.49 -24.56
CA ASP A 185 -0.33 -23.65 -23.82
C ASP A 185 -0.66 -22.37 -23.04
N LEU A 186 -1.92 -22.23 -22.60
CA LEU A 186 -2.43 -21.07 -21.88
C LEU A 186 -3.16 -21.51 -20.61
N ASN A 187 -2.95 -20.80 -19.51
CA ASN A 187 -3.68 -20.98 -18.27
C ASN A 187 -4.36 -19.67 -17.88
N SER A 188 -5.63 -19.51 -18.25
CA SER A 188 -6.40 -18.30 -17.97
C SER A 188 -6.75 -18.09 -16.49
N GLU A 189 -6.79 -19.16 -15.68
CA GLU A 189 -7.11 -19.05 -14.26
C GLU A 189 -5.95 -18.41 -13.47
N LYS A 190 -4.71 -18.71 -13.88
CA LYS A 190 -3.50 -18.18 -13.25
C LYS A 190 -2.82 -17.06 -14.05
N LEU A 191 -3.33 -16.77 -15.25
CA LEU A 191 -2.72 -15.85 -16.21
C LEU A 191 -1.26 -16.26 -16.55
N GLU A 192 -1.05 -17.54 -16.82
CA GLU A 192 0.28 -18.09 -17.15
C GLU A 192 0.33 -18.57 -18.60
N LEU A 193 1.51 -18.41 -19.21
CA LEU A 193 1.84 -18.94 -20.53
C LEU A 193 2.77 -20.14 -20.36
N LYS A 194 2.46 -21.26 -21.02
CA LYS A 194 3.43 -22.36 -21.15
C LYS A 194 4.29 -22.08 -22.35
N ILE A 195 5.53 -21.69 -22.12
CA ILE A 195 6.40 -21.19 -23.17
C ILE A 195 7.58 -22.13 -23.39
N LYS A 196 8.07 -22.20 -24.63
CA LYS A 196 9.33 -22.84 -24.98
C LYS A 196 10.34 -21.80 -25.46
N LEU A 197 11.43 -21.63 -24.70
CA LEU A 197 12.43 -20.61 -24.99
C LEU A 197 13.21 -20.95 -26.27
N LYS A 198 13.18 -20.06 -27.26
CA LYS A 198 13.81 -20.24 -28.58
C LYS A 198 15.17 -19.55 -28.67
N LYS A 199 15.25 -18.32 -28.16
CA LYS A 199 16.46 -17.48 -28.20
C LYS A 199 16.70 -16.89 -26.83
N SER A 200 17.97 -16.90 -26.42
CA SER A 200 18.45 -16.23 -25.22
C SER A 200 19.61 -15.31 -25.60
N CYS A 201 19.72 -14.17 -24.92
CA CYS A 201 20.81 -13.20 -25.12
C CYS A 201 22.07 -13.57 -24.34
N ASP A 202 21.93 -14.43 -23.33
CA ASP A 202 23.04 -15.02 -22.60
C ASP A 202 22.94 -16.56 -22.67
N PRO A 203 24.05 -17.29 -22.86
CA PRO A 203 24.06 -18.76 -22.83
C PRO A 203 23.47 -19.39 -21.56
N LYS A 204 23.49 -18.66 -20.43
CA LYS A 204 22.90 -19.14 -19.17
C LYS A 204 21.37 -19.19 -19.22
N GLY A 205 20.72 -18.37 -20.06
CA GLY A 205 19.26 -18.32 -20.19
C GLY A 205 18.67 -16.97 -19.78
N ILE A 206 17.43 -17.02 -19.27
CA ILE A 206 16.69 -15.86 -18.74
C ILE A 206 16.22 -16.13 -17.31
N VAL A 207 16.06 -15.07 -16.51
CA VAL A 207 15.54 -15.15 -15.14
C VAL A 207 14.01 -15.05 -15.19
N ILE A 208 13.30 -16.15 -14.98
CA ILE A 208 11.82 -16.18 -15.08
C ILE A 208 11.12 -15.99 -13.73
N LEU A 209 11.87 -16.05 -12.63
CA LEU A 209 11.36 -15.86 -11.27
C LEU A 209 12.47 -15.36 -10.37
N LYS A 210 12.15 -14.42 -9.48
CA LYS A 210 13.00 -13.95 -8.39
C LYS A 210 12.20 -14.00 -7.09
N TYR A 211 12.72 -14.63 -6.04
CA TYR A 211 11.99 -14.88 -4.80
C TYR A 211 12.92 -14.95 -3.58
N ASP A 212 12.37 -14.62 -2.43
CA ASP A 212 13.02 -14.82 -1.12
C ASP A 212 12.57 -16.15 -0.51
N VAL A 213 13.45 -16.77 0.28
CA VAL A 213 13.15 -18.00 1.01
C VAL A 213 12.92 -17.64 2.47
N TRP A 214 11.77 -18.05 2.97
CA TRP A 214 11.35 -17.89 4.35
C TRP A 214 11.13 -19.27 4.97
N GLU A 215 11.73 -19.52 6.12
CA GLU A 215 11.58 -20.78 6.87
C GLU A 215 10.96 -20.50 8.23
N GLU A 216 10.12 -21.42 8.70
CA GLU A 216 9.58 -21.34 10.06
C GLU A 216 10.59 -21.93 11.05
N ILE A 217 11.17 -21.08 11.89
CA ILE A 217 12.11 -21.43 12.95
C ILE A 217 11.48 -20.97 14.26
N ASP A 218 11.26 -21.91 15.19
CA ASP A 218 10.66 -21.64 16.51
C ASP A 218 9.33 -20.86 16.46
N GLY A 219 8.48 -21.17 15.48
CA GLY A 219 7.16 -20.53 15.31
C GLY A 219 7.22 -19.11 14.72
N LYS A 220 8.36 -18.70 14.15
CA LYS A 220 8.54 -17.44 13.44
C LYS A 220 9.07 -17.70 12.03
N TYR A 221 8.53 -16.98 11.05
CA TYR A 221 9.12 -16.97 9.71
C TYR A 221 10.36 -16.10 9.70
N GLU A 222 11.51 -16.72 9.43
CA GLU A 222 12.79 -16.06 9.25
C GLU A 222 13.21 -16.14 7.79
N LYS A 223 13.72 -15.04 7.23
CA LYS A 223 14.25 -15.01 5.86
C LYS A 223 15.60 -15.71 5.84
N THR A 224 15.70 -16.86 5.18
CA THR A 224 16.93 -17.68 5.12
C THR A 224 17.72 -17.48 3.83
N ALA A 225 17.07 -17.01 2.76
CA ALA A 225 17.76 -16.58 1.55
C ALA A 225 17.01 -15.42 0.88
N GLU A 226 17.75 -14.55 0.21
CA GLU A 226 17.24 -13.40 -0.54
C GLU A 226 17.67 -13.50 -2.00
N ASP A 227 16.86 -12.94 -2.90
CA ASP A 227 17.16 -12.82 -4.33
C ASP A 227 17.49 -14.16 -5.02
N LYS A 228 16.80 -15.24 -4.63
CA LYS A 228 16.91 -16.52 -5.35
C LYS A 228 16.25 -16.37 -6.70
N ILE A 229 16.87 -16.95 -7.72
CA ILE A 229 16.41 -16.85 -9.10
C ILE A 229 16.15 -18.23 -9.70
N GLU A 230 15.12 -18.32 -10.54
CA GLU A 230 14.97 -19.43 -11.47
C GLU A 230 15.38 -19.04 -12.88
N ILE A 231 16.30 -19.82 -13.43
CA ILE A 231 16.80 -19.62 -14.78
C ILE A 231 16.15 -20.62 -15.73
N MET A 232 15.57 -20.11 -16.81
CA MET A 232 15.08 -20.92 -17.93
C MET A 232 16.12 -20.92 -19.05
N LYS A 233 16.62 -22.11 -19.40
CA LYS A 233 17.61 -22.27 -20.48
C LYS A 233 16.95 -22.37 -21.84
N LYS A 234 17.71 -22.04 -22.89
CA LYS A 234 17.28 -22.20 -24.28
C LYS A 234 16.82 -23.65 -24.54
N GLY A 235 15.63 -23.80 -25.10
CA GLY A 235 15.02 -25.10 -25.42
C GLY A 235 14.13 -25.66 -24.30
N GLU A 236 14.23 -25.16 -23.07
CA GLU A 236 13.34 -25.57 -21.97
C GLU A 236 11.90 -25.12 -22.21
N THR A 237 10.97 -25.76 -21.50
CA THR A 237 9.55 -25.41 -21.50
C THR A 237 9.07 -25.27 -20.06
N ARG A 238 8.48 -24.13 -19.72
CA ARG A 238 7.98 -23.82 -18.37
C ARG A 238 6.72 -22.97 -18.43
N TRP A 239 5.96 -22.99 -17.34
CA TRP A 239 4.95 -21.98 -17.08
C TRP A 239 5.63 -20.69 -16.58
N SER A 240 5.12 -19.55 -17.01
CA SER A 240 5.63 -18.23 -16.67
C SER A 240 4.47 -17.23 -16.66
N SER A 241 4.54 -16.21 -15.80
CA SER A 241 3.57 -15.10 -15.82
C SER A 241 3.53 -14.48 -17.21
N TYR A 242 2.33 -14.20 -17.73
CA TYR A 242 2.17 -13.54 -19.02
C TYR A 242 2.83 -12.15 -19.06
N GLU A 243 2.92 -11.48 -17.90
CA GLU A 243 3.46 -10.12 -17.75
C GLU A 243 4.94 -10.03 -18.15
N LEU A 244 5.67 -11.15 -18.22
CA LEU A 244 7.08 -11.16 -18.62
C LEU A 244 7.30 -11.22 -20.14
N TRP A 245 6.23 -11.17 -20.92
CA TRP A 245 6.24 -11.53 -22.33
C TRP A 245 5.44 -10.56 -23.18
N ASP A 246 6.07 -9.92 -24.17
CA ASP A 246 5.38 -9.10 -25.17
C ASP A 246 5.17 -9.89 -26.47
N ILE A 247 4.01 -9.70 -27.12
CA ILE A 247 3.73 -10.34 -28.43
C ILE A 247 4.54 -9.61 -29.52
N VAL A 248 5.38 -10.37 -30.24
CA VAL A 248 6.19 -9.84 -31.35
C VAL A 248 5.59 -10.19 -32.71
N GLU A 249 5.14 -11.43 -32.88
CA GLU A 249 4.54 -11.94 -34.12
C GLU A 249 3.31 -12.81 -33.80
N LYS A 250 2.22 -12.59 -34.54
CA LYS A 250 0.94 -13.32 -34.49
C LYS A 250 0.80 -14.30 -35.65
#